data_AF-A0A812KTJ8-F1
#
_entry.id   AF-A0A812KTJ8-F1
#
_cell.length_a   1.000
_cell.length_b   1.000
_cell.length_c   1.000
_cell.angle_alpha   90.00
_cell.angle_beta   90.00
_cell.angle_gamma   90.00
#
_symmetry.space_group_name_H-M   'P 1'
#
loop_
_entity.id
_entity.type
_entity.pdbx_description
1 polymer ?
#
loop_
_entity_poly.entity_id
_entity_poly.type
_entity_poly.pdbx_seq_one_letter_code
_entity_poly.pdbx_strand_id
1 'polypeptide(L)'
;MRNKARAVSGWLGPYANKTFTFPEYNAFFNGENSIGDLSNFEQLRQKLKCAPFSAYLHRFSYIYVDGGLIPKSVFQIQEVSSGLCLEREAKEGRSHGIVLSPCVGVDGNQGVLDTQLWHPGNRDRKKEGGPCCGGLLNWNFLQCLASHGLHSELYTEECVISGHSVHQEFHVPEDAEGPLTWREEMCALPEVKRQEQTPGELALQSCAVRVQQQATGFALKVEREDGHLCVTAKVATSSTDWHMELAPCRDDDNLQIFVAENLPDESVRVKLLNTDLCLDSSAGNQLVPYPCYADSQENPNQAWKIQRSRLVWEDAIQSVCVDAPVPPGNLRLRKLPPQPIWTLAPCVDKVGQHLQKEDMKPDGTFLLKDADAGRCLAARKVLSLETPLVLAPCNDRQRFRELKERNQVQHVSTGYCVDAGNDAPILYPCHEPRALRKQRFEVKDTPGWLQLMRGWEDNGRKRFFERCFDRQPQPPTRVVLRKCEEVEAKGVKWRRINFQDTPEWHLWRNAPVPEQPLGGDLPPKP
;
A
#
# COMPACT_ATOMS: atom_id res chain seq x y z
N MET A 1 20.17 21.76 2.67
CA MET A 1 19.02 22.39 1.97
C MET A 1 19.17 23.89 1.71
N ARG A 2 19.48 24.74 2.70
CA ARG A 2 19.58 26.21 2.51
C ARG A 2 20.41 26.67 1.30
N ASN A 3 21.61 26.11 1.10
CA ASN A 3 22.46 26.49 -0.04
C ASN A 3 21.82 26.14 -1.40
N LYS A 4 21.12 25.00 -1.51
CA LYS A 4 20.36 24.64 -2.71
C LYS A 4 19.24 25.65 -2.96
N ALA A 5 18.47 25.98 -1.92
CA ALA A 5 17.40 26.97 -2.01
C ALA A 5 17.93 28.34 -2.48
N ARG A 6 19.04 28.83 -1.91
CA ARG A 6 19.68 30.09 -2.33
C ARG A 6 20.14 30.05 -3.78
N ALA A 7 20.78 28.97 -4.21
CA ALA A 7 21.22 28.81 -5.59
C ALA A 7 20.02 28.83 -6.56
N VAL A 8 18.96 28.10 -6.24
CA VAL A 8 17.76 28.02 -7.06
C VAL A 8 17.05 29.38 -7.16
N SER A 9 16.81 30.07 -6.03
CA SER A 9 16.24 31.43 -6.03
C SER A 9 17.11 32.44 -6.77
N GLY A 10 18.44 32.32 -6.65
CA GLY A 10 19.39 33.25 -7.26
C GLY A 10 19.53 33.09 -8.78
N TRP A 11 19.24 31.91 -9.34
CA TRP A 11 19.59 31.63 -10.75
C TRP A 11 18.44 31.12 -11.62
N LEU A 12 17.41 30.48 -11.06
CA LEU A 12 16.36 29.83 -11.87
C LEU A 12 15.11 30.68 -12.11
N GLY A 13 15.05 31.90 -11.56
CA GLY A 13 13.93 32.81 -11.76
C GLY A 13 12.59 32.17 -11.34
N PRO A 14 11.52 32.31 -12.15
CA PRO A 14 10.21 31.70 -11.84
C PRO A 14 10.22 30.18 -11.64
N TYR A 15 11.18 29.46 -12.25
CA TYR A 15 11.31 28.00 -12.09
C TYR A 15 11.73 27.59 -10.68
N ALA A 16 12.24 28.51 -9.87
CA ALA A 16 12.54 28.26 -8.47
C ALA A 16 11.29 27.77 -7.70
N ASN A 17 10.10 28.28 -8.05
CA ASN A 17 8.85 27.89 -7.40
C ASN A 17 8.57 26.39 -7.51
N LYS A 18 8.91 25.75 -8.64
CA LYS A 18 8.79 24.29 -8.78
C LYS A 18 9.66 23.56 -7.77
N THR A 19 10.92 23.97 -7.60
CA THR A 19 11.82 23.33 -6.61
C THR A 19 11.24 23.43 -5.20
N PHE A 20 10.49 24.50 -4.94
CA PHE A 20 9.88 24.73 -3.65
C PHE A 20 8.56 23.99 -3.41
N THR A 21 8.03 23.30 -4.42
CA THR A 21 6.93 22.33 -4.23
C THR A 21 7.39 21.05 -3.55
N PHE A 22 8.70 20.77 -3.53
CA PHE A 22 9.24 19.59 -2.89
C PHE A 22 9.25 19.75 -1.35
N PRO A 23 8.79 18.74 -0.59
CA PRO A 23 8.61 18.84 0.86
C PRO A 23 9.87 19.25 1.64
N GLU A 24 11.06 18.97 1.13
CA GLU A 24 12.33 19.35 1.74
C GLU A 24 12.61 20.85 1.82
N TYR A 25 11.81 21.66 1.13
CA TYR A 25 11.89 23.12 1.19
C TYR A 25 10.78 23.76 2.03
N ASN A 26 9.81 23.00 2.54
CA ASN A 26 8.66 23.53 3.29
C ASN A 26 9.06 24.47 4.44
N ALA A 27 10.10 24.13 5.20
CA ALA A 27 10.56 24.94 6.32
C ALA A 27 11.06 26.34 5.90
N PHE A 28 11.52 26.51 4.66
CA PHE A 28 11.91 27.85 4.15
C PHE A 28 10.69 28.69 3.74
N PHE A 29 9.61 28.04 3.30
CA PHE A 29 8.39 28.68 2.83
C PHE A 29 7.43 29.02 3.97
N ASN A 30 7.34 28.17 4.98
CA ASN A 30 6.52 28.39 6.16
C ASN A 30 7.13 29.42 7.13
N GLY A 31 8.26 30.04 6.77
CA GLY A 31 8.95 31.04 7.59
C GLY A 31 9.74 30.47 8.77
N GLU A 32 9.75 29.15 8.98
CA GLU A 32 10.52 28.50 10.04
C GLU A 32 12.03 28.72 9.86
N ASN A 33 12.49 28.80 8.60
CA ASN A 33 13.89 29.02 8.24
C ASN A 33 14.04 30.14 7.21
N SER A 34 14.96 31.06 7.44
CA SER A 34 15.32 32.08 6.45
C SER A 34 16.31 31.55 5.41
N ILE A 35 16.05 31.79 4.12
CA ILE A 35 17.05 31.58 3.06
C ILE A 35 18.19 32.61 3.11
N GLY A 36 18.01 33.72 3.84
CA GLY A 36 18.95 34.83 3.98
C GLY A 36 18.88 35.84 2.83
N ASP A 37 19.73 36.85 2.88
CA ASP A 37 19.81 37.88 1.84
C ASP A 37 20.33 37.31 0.50
N LEU A 38 19.65 37.68 -0.58
CA LEU A 38 19.92 37.30 -1.97
C LEU A 38 20.34 38.50 -2.85
N SER A 39 20.46 39.71 -2.28
CA SER A 39 20.79 40.96 -2.99
C SER A 39 22.07 40.86 -3.83
N ASN A 40 23.09 40.15 -3.35
CA ASN A 40 24.34 39.92 -4.06
C ASN A 40 24.14 39.17 -5.40
N PHE A 41 23.21 38.21 -5.48
CA PHE A 41 22.91 37.52 -6.74
C PHE A 41 22.30 38.50 -7.75
N GLU A 42 21.39 39.38 -7.30
CA GLU A 42 20.78 40.38 -8.16
C GLU A 42 21.81 41.38 -8.70
N GLN A 43 22.66 41.91 -7.82
CA GLN A 43 23.76 42.81 -8.22
C GLN A 43 24.70 42.13 -9.23
N LEU A 44 25.03 40.85 -9.02
CA LEU A 44 25.89 40.11 -9.94
C LEU A 44 25.22 39.87 -11.30
N ARG A 45 23.92 39.51 -11.33
CA ARG A 45 23.15 39.34 -12.56
C ARG A 45 23.12 40.62 -13.39
N GLN A 46 22.86 41.76 -12.74
CA GLN A 46 22.84 43.07 -13.38
C GLN A 46 24.23 43.46 -13.91
N LYS A 47 25.28 43.28 -13.09
CA LYS A 47 26.67 43.59 -13.47
C LYS A 47 27.15 42.77 -14.66
N LEU A 48 26.84 41.46 -14.67
CA LEU A 48 27.25 40.54 -15.73
C LEU A 48 26.29 40.54 -16.93
N LYS A 49 25.16 41.27 -16.86
CA LYS A 49 24.10 41.28 -17.88
C LYS A 49 23.65 39.87 -18.24
N CYS A 50 23.43 39.02 -17.23
CA CYS A 50 23.01 37.64 -17.42
C CYS A 50 21.65 37.57 -18.10
N ALA A 51 21.51 36.67 -19.08
CA ALA A 51 20.21 36.32 -19.62
C ALA A 51 19.36 35.52 -18.59
N PRO A 52 18.02 35.53 -18.70
CA PRO A 52 17.17 34.74 -17.83
C PRO A 52 17.36 33.23 -18.07
N PHE A 53 17.04 32.41 -17.06
CA PHE A 53 17.16 30.96 -17.16
C PHE A 53 16.32 30.35 -18.29
N SER A 54 15.18 30.97 -18.66
CA SER A 54 14.40 30.54 -19.83
C SER A 54 15.19 30.58 -21.13
N ALA A 55 16.11 31.53 -21.30
CA ALA A 55 16.96 31.60 -22.48
C ALA A 55 17.87 30.37 -22.60
N TYR A 56 18.36 29.85 -21.46
CA TYR A 56 19.11 28.60 -21.41
C TYR A 56 18.23 27.41 -21.81
N LEU A 57 17.00 27.32 -21.27
CA LEU A 57 16.06 26.26 -21.62
C LEU A 57 15.64 26.29 -23.09
N HIS A 58 15.47 27.47 -23.72
CA HIS A 58 15.20 27.56 -25.15
C HIS A 58 16.39 27.09 -25.99
N ARG A 59 17.62 27.50 -25.64
CA ARG A 59 18.84 27.05 -26.35
C ARG A 59 19.01 25.53 -26.29
N PHE A 60 18.74 24.93 -25.14
CA PHE A 60 18.88 23.49 -24.90
C PHE A 60 17.52 22.78 -24.92
N SER A 61 16.56 23.30 -25.67
CA SER A 61 15.21 22.73 -25.79
C SER A 61 15.25 21.29 -26.29
N TYR A 62 16.23 20.92 -27.12
CA TYR A 62 16.46 19.54 -27.54
C TYR A 62 16.80 18.56 -26.41
N ILE A 63 17.26 19.06 -25.25
CA ILE A 63 17.51 18.25 -24.04
C ILE A 63 16.27 18.28 -23.16
N TYR A 64 15.74 19.48 -22.89
CA TYR A 64 14.71 19.66 -21.88
C TYR A 64 13.30 19.39 -22.39
N VAL A 65 12.98 19.81 -23.60
CA VAL A 65 11.66 19.63 -24.22
C VAL A 65 11.63 18.36 -25.07
N ASP A 66 12.57 18.21 -26.01
CA ASP A 66 12.60 17.03 -26.89
C ASP A 66 13.02 15.76 -26.13
N GLY A 67 13.74 15.91 -25.02
CA GLY A 67 14.04 14.82 -24.10
C GLY A 67 12.93 14.52 -23.08
N GLY A 68 11.87 15.33 -23.02
CA GLY A 68 10.74 15.16 -22.11
C GLY A 68 11.01 15.53 -20.64
N LEU A 69 12.06 16.29 -20.32
CA LEU A 69 12.32 16.78 -18.95
C LEU A 69 11.38 17.94 -18.54
N ILE A 70 10.77 18.62 -19.51
CA ILE A 70 9.69 19.60 -19.33
C ILE A 70 8.46 19.05 -20.08
N PRO A 71 7.77 18.05 -19.51
CA PRO A 71 6.63 17.42 -20.18
C PRO A 71 5.42 18.34 -20.15
N LYS A 72 4.59 18.32 -21.21
CA LYS A 72 3.36 19.12 -21.27
C LYS A 72 2.40 18.77 -20.14
N SER A 73 2.23 17.47 -19.92
CA SER A 73 1.35 16.90 -18.93
C SER A 73 1.95 15.62 -18.35
N VAL A 74 1.54 15.28 -17.13
CA VAL A 74 1.76 13.97 -16.51
C VAL A 74 0.41 13.26 -16.36
N PHE A 75 0.41 11.94 -16.27
CA PHE A 75 -0.79 11.11 -16.16
C PHE A 75 -0.51 9.81 -15.42
N GLN A 76 -1.56 9.14 -14.95
CA GLN A 76 -1.47 7.74 -14.52
C GLN A 76 -1.73 6.81 -15.72
N ILE A 77 -1.15 5.62 -15.68
CA ILE A 77 -1.38 4.56 -16.68
C ILE A 77 -2.18 3.46 -15.99
N GLN A 78 -3.40 3.18 -16.44
CA GLN A 78 -4.30 2.19 -15.85
C GLN A 78 -4.43 0.98 -16.77
N GLU A 79 -4.38 -0.23 -16.21
CA GLU A 79 -4.84 -1.44 -16.89
C GLU A 79 -6.37 -1.54 -16.77
N VAL A 80 -7.05 -1.63 -17.90
CA VAL A 80 -8.49 -1.40 -18.03
C VAL A 80 -9.30 -2.44 -17.26
N SER A 81 -8.92 -3.71 -17.31
CA SER A 81 -9.73 -4.82 -16.79
C SER A 81 -9.72 -4.89 -15.27
N SER A 82 -8.55 -4.69 -14.65
CA SER A 82 -8.35 -4.68 -13.21
C SER A 82 -8.65 -3.32 -12.57
N GLY A 83 -8.63 -2.24 -13.36
CA GLY A 83 -8.76 -0.87 -12.87
C GLY A 83 -7.54 -0.38 -12.09
N LEU A 84 -6.43 -1.13 -12.07
CA LEU A 84 -5.22 -0.80 -11.32
C LEU A 84 -4.26 0.07 -12.14
N CYS A 85 -3.48 0.89 -11.44
CA CYS A 85 -2.51 1.80 -12.02
C CYS A 85 -1.09 1.24 -11.96
N LEU A 86 -0.32 1.56 -12.99
CA LEU A 86 1.10 1.28 -13.10
C LEU A 86 1.88 2.12 -12.08
N GLU A 87 2.56 1.46 -11.16
CA GLU A 87 3.31 2.09 -10.09
C GLU A 87 4.77 1.63 -10.07
N ARG A 88 5.67 2.59 -9.88
CA ARG A 88 7.06 2.34 -9.51
C ARG A 88 7.17 2.03 -8.02
N GLU A 89 7.66 0.83 -7.68
CA GLU A 89 7.85 0.45 -6.28
C GLU A 89 8.79 1.39 -5.51
N ALA A 90 8.32 1.91 -4.38
CA ALA A 90 9.10 2.72 -3.46
C ALA A 90 10.01 1.88 -2.52
N LYS A 91 10.91 1.08 -3.08
CA LYS A 91 11.93 0.31 -2.32
C LYS A 91 13.31 0.98 -2.35
N GLU A 92 14.19 0.61 -1.42
CA GLU A 92 15.60 1.03 -1.50
C GLU A 92 16.31 0.32 -2.66
N GLY A 93 17.07 1.07 -3.47
CA GLY A 93 17.75 0.55 -4.66
C GLY A 93 17.89 1.60 -5.75
N ARG A 94 18.62 1.28 -6.82
CA ARG A 94 18.68 2.11 -8.05
C ARG A 94 17.63 1.70 -9.08
N SER A 95 17.34 0.40 -9.16
CA SER A 95 16.30 -0.15 -10.02
C SER A 95 15.07 -0.50 -9.18
N HIS A 96 13.91 -0.12 -9.70
CA HIS A 96 12.63 -0.30 -9.03
C HIS A 96 11.76 -1.20 -9.88
N GLY A 97 11.09 -2.16 -9.24
CA GLY A 97 10.13 -2.98 -9.96
C GLY A 97 8.90 -2.16 -10.32
N ILE A 98 8.22 -2.61 -11.36
CA ILE A 98 6.93 -2.06 -11.76
C ILE A 98 5.83 -3.03 -11.36
N VAL A 99 4.80 -2.49 -10.74
CA VAL A 99 3.64 -3.23 -10.27
C VAL A 99 2.35 -2.53 -10.68
N LEU A 100 1.25 -3.25 -10.63
CA LEU A 100 -0.08 -2.68 -10.58
C LEU A 100 -0.53 -2.57 -9.12
N SER A 101 -1.08 -1.40 -8.79
CA SER A 101 -1.65 -1.07 -7.48
C SER A 101 -2.91 -0.22 -7.66
N PRO A 102 -3.73 -0.05 -6.61
CA PRO A 102 -4.90 0.83 -6.70
C PRO A 102 -4.52 2.24 -7.18
N CYS A 103 -5.31 2.80 -8.09
CA CYS A 103 -5.08 4.15 -8.61
C CYS A 103 -5.35 5.20 -7.52
N VAL A 104 -4.33 5.96 -7.12
CA VAL A 104 -4.48 7.01 -6.11
C VAL A 104 -4.97 8.31 -6.76
N GLY A 105 -5.94 8.98 -6.14
CA GLY A 105 -6.38 10.33 -6.53
C GLY A 105 -7.34 10.40 -7.73
N VAL A 106 -8.05 9.31 -8.06
CA VAL A 106 -9.05 9.29 -9.16
C VAL A 106 -10.42 9.84 -8.72
N ASP A 107 -10.76 9.77 -7.43
CA ASP A 107 -12.09 10.11 -6.89
C ASP A 107 -12.11 11.38 -6.00
N GLY A 108 -11.27 12.38 -6.29
CA GLY A 108 -11.31 13.67 -5.58
C GLY A 108 -10.53 13.73 -4.26
N ASN A 109 -9.77 12.67 -3.92
CA ASN A 109 -8.82 12.72 -2.81
C ASN A 109 -7.53 13.47 -3.19
N GLN A 110 -6.99 14.23 -2.23
CA GLN A 110 -5.84 15.10 -2.44
C GLN A 110 -4.57 14.32 -2.81
N GLY A 111 -4.10 14.55 -4.04
CA GLY A 111 -2.77 14.21 -4.54
C GLY A 111 -2.68 12.82 -5.18
N VAL A 112 -2.15 12.77 -6.41
CA VAL A 112 -1.69 11.51 -7.03
C VAL A 112 -0.29 11.21 -6.53
N LEU A 113 0.00 9.95 -6.20
CA LEU A 113 1.35 9.54 -5.84
C LEU A 113 2.31 9.73 -7.03
N ASP A 114 3.44 10.42 -6.81
CA ASP A 114 4.51 10.57 -7.81
C ASP A 114 4.96 9.20 -8.38
N THR A 115 4.86 8.12 -7.60
CA THR A 115 5.20 6.76 -8.03
C THR A 115 4.26 6.20 -9.11
N GLN A 116 3.07 6.79 -9.28
CA GLN A 116 2.07 6.42 -10.30
C GLN A 116 1.98 7.45 -11.43
N LEU A 117 2.74 8.56 -11.37
CA LEU A 117 2.73 9.59 -12.40
C LEU A 117 3.81 9.33 -13.45
N TRP A 118 3.38 9.28 -14.69
CA TRP A 118 4.20 9.03 -15.87
C TRP A 118 4.04 10.17 -16.86
N HIS A 119 5.03 10.34 -17.72
CA HIS A 119 4.90 11.20 -18.89
C HIS A 119 5.75 10.66 -20.04
N PRO A 120 5.46 11.08 -21.27
CA PRO A 120 6.31 10.81 -22.41
C PRO A 120 7.73 11.40 -22.16
N GLY A 121 8.76 10.64 -22.45
CA GLY A 121 10.16 11.03 -22.28
C GLY A 121 11.08 10.41 -23.31
N ASN A 122 12.36 10.80 -23.26
CA ASN A 122 13.41 10.44 -24.23
C ASN A 122 13.13 10.98 -25.64
N ARG A 123 14.17 11.35 -26.37
CA ARG A 123 14.06 11.71 -27.79
C ARG A 123 13.61 10.50 -28.61
N ASP A 124 12.69 10.70 -29.55
CA ASP A 124 12.26 9.67 -30.50
C ASP A 124 13.14 9.69 -31.75
N ARG A 125 14.16 8.82 -31.77
CA ARG A 125 15.11 8.79 -32.89
C ARG A 125 14.52 8.24 -34.19
N LYS A 126 13.30 7.71 -34.18
CA LYS A 126 12.57 7.30 -35.38
C LYS A 126 11.99 8.52 -36.12
N LYS A 127 11.84 9.66 -35.44
CA LYS A 127 11.34 10.91 -36.01
C LYS A 127 12.48 11.85 -36.42
N GLU A 128 12.31 12.56 -37.53
CA GLU A 128 13.27 13.57 -37.98
C GLU A 128 13.49 14.64 -36.90
N GLY A 129 14.75 14.98 -36.63
CA GLY A 129 15.13 15.91 -35.57
C GLY A 129 15.05 15.32 -34.15
N GLY A 130 14.62 14.07 -33.99
CA GLY A 130 14.51 13.40 -32.70
C GLY A 130 13.66 14.13 -31.66
N PRO A 131 12.45 14.65 -31.99
CA PRO A 131 11.56 15.25 -31.00
C PRO A 131 11.07 14.21 -30.00
N CYS A 132 10.52 14.67 -28.88
CA CYS A 132 9.91 13.78 -27.91
C CYS A 132 8.66 13.09 -28.53
N CYS A 133 8.34 11.83 -28.22
CA CYS A 133 8.96 10.99 -27.20
C CYS A 133 9.09 9.53 -27.62
N GLY A 134 10.20 8.88 -27.25
CA GLY A 134 10.49 7.48 -27.53
C GLY A 134 10.23 6.53 -26.36
N GLY A 135 9.98 7.03 -25.16
CA GLY A 135 9.80 6.22 -23.95
C GLY A 135 8.86 6.84 -22.92
N LEU A 136 8.77 6.19 -21.76
CA LEU A 136 7.96 6.63 -20.63
C LEU A 136 8.82 6.91 -19.41
N LEU A 137 8.65 8.10 -18.84
CA LEU A 137 9.44 8.63 -17.74
C LEU A 137 8.57 8.76 -16.49
N ASN A 138 9.07 8.31 -15.35
CA ASN A 138 8.39 8.46 -14.07
C ASN A 138 8.66 9.86 -13.49
N TRP A 139 7.58 10.57 -13.19
CA TRP A 139 7.60 11.98 -12.82
C TRP A 139 8.44 12.25 -11.57
N ASN A 140 9.33 13.25 -11.64
CA ASN A 140 10.27 13.65 -10.57
C ASN A 140 11.37 12.62 -10.18
N PHE A 141 11.61 11.53 -10.94
CA PHE A 141 12.65 10.55 -10.59
C PHE A 141 13.83 10.46 -11.57
N LEU A 142 13.78 11.06 -12.76
CA LEU A 142 14.75 10.80 -13.85
C LEU A 142 14.96 9.29 -14.08
N GLN A 143 13.86 8.54 -14.00
CA GLN A 143 13.81 7.10 -14.15
C GLN A 143 12.81 6.76 -15.24
N CYS A 144 13.21 5.92 -16.18
CA CYS A 144 12.41 5.53 -17.34
C CYS A 144 11.95 4.09 -17.17
N LEU A 145 10.76 3.81 -17.68
CA LEU A 145 10.27 2.45 -17.82
C LEU A 145 11.22 1.67 -18.73
N ALA A 146 11.64 0.50 -18.29
CA ALA A 146 12.63 -0.32 -18.97
C ALA A 146 12.30 -1.81 -18.87
N SER A 147 12.89 -2.59 -19.79
CA SER A 147 12.80 -4.04 -19.81
C SER A 147 14.02 -4.69 -20.46
N HIS A 148 14.35 -5.91 -20.01
CA HIS A 148 15.44 -6.72 -20.57
C HIS A 148 15.00 -7.60 -21.75
N GLY A 149 13.70 -7.76 -22.00
CA GLY A 149 13.15 -8.42 -23.18
C GLY A 149 11.96 -9.32 -22.87
N LEU A 150 11.78 -10.35 -23.70
CA LEU A 150 10.69 -11.32 -23.55
C LEU A 150 10.75 -12.00 -22.17
N HIS A 151 9.58 -12.14 -21.54
CA HIS A 151 9.39 -12.74 -20.21
C HIS A 151 9.99 -11.99 -19.01
N SER A 152 10.73 -10.89 -19.21
CA SER A 152 11.24 -10.12 -18.07
C SER A 152 10.15 -9.27 -17.43
N GLU A 153 10.26 -9.11 -16.10
CA GLU A 153 9.52 -8.09 -15.36
C GLU A 153 9.92 -6.68 -15.84
N LEU A 154 8.95 -5.77 -15.83
CA LEU A 154 9.20 -4.36 -16.06
C LEU A 154 9.88 -3.73 -14.83
N TYR A 155 10.80 -2.81 -15.08
CA TYR A 155 11.53 -2.09 -14.04
C TYR A 155 11.76 -0.63 -14.45
N THR A 156 12.35 0.17 -13.56
CA THR A 156 12.89 1.49 -13.92
C THR A 156 14.40 1.54 -13.84
N GLU A 157 15.01 2.32 -14.73
CA GLU A 157 16.43 2.69 -14.68
C GLU A 157 16.63 4.16 -15.06
N GLU A 158 17.86 4.67 -14.91
CA GLU A 158 18.18 6.05 -15.30
C GLU A 158 17.89 6.30 -16.79
N CYS A 159 17.22 7.41 -17.09
CA CYS A 159 16.79 7.71 -18.44
C CYS A 159 17.95 8.03 -19.37
N VAL A 160 17.98 7.38 -20.53
CA VAL A 160 18.85 7.78 -21.64
C VAL A 160 18.09 8.78 -22.51
N ILE A 161 18.07 10.04 -22.06
CA ILE A 161 17.28 11.15 -22.65
C ILE A 161 17.51 11.32 -24.16
N SER A 162 18.69 10.95 -24.66
CA SER A 162 19.02 10.97 -26.09
C SER A 162 18.26 9.93 -26.93
N GLY A 163 17.55 8.99 -26.31
CA GLY A 163 16.76 7.96 -27.00
C GLY A 163 17.56 6.80 -27.57
N HIS A 164 18.80 6.59 -27.11
CA HIS A 164 19.66 5.49 -27.59
C HIS A 164 19.42 4.16 -26.87
N SER A 165 18.72 4.15 -25.74
CA SER A 165 18.44 2.91 -25.01
C SER A 165 17.21 2.24 -25.59
N VAL A 166 17.45 1.19 -26.36
CA VAL A 166 16.41 0.29 -26.87
C VAL A 166 15.65 -0.43 -25.74
N HIS A 167 16.15 -0.42 -24.49
CA HIS A 167 15.44 -0.97 -23.34
C HIS A 167 14.28 -0.07 -22.87
N GLN A 168 14.31 1.22 -23.22
CA GLN A 168 13.39 2.25 -22.73
C GLN A 168 12.34 2.67 -23.78
N GLU A 169 12.27 1.96 -24.90
CA GLU A 169 11.32 2.24 -25.99
C GLU A 169 9.92 1.73 -25.65
N PHE A 170 9.17 2.52 -24.88
CA PHE A 170 7.81 2.21 -24.46
C PHE A 170 6.80 3.22 -25.00
N HIS A 171 5.65 2.71 -25.44
CA HIS A 171 4.53 3.52 -25.90
C HIS A 171 3.24 3.07 -25.22
N VAL A 172 2.54 4.04 -24.61
CA VAL A 172 1.17 3.89 -24.11
C VAL A 172 0.23 4.53 -25.13
N PRO A 173 -0.94 3.91 -25.43
CA PRO A 173 -1.90 4.48 -26.36
C PRO A 173 -2.31 5.90 -25.97
N GLU A 174 -2.36 6.78 -26.96
CA GLU A 174 -2.63 8.19 -26.69
C GLU A 174 -4.12 8.44 -26.39
N ASP A 175 -4.99 8.21 -27.36
CA ASP A 175 -6.40 8.64 -27.27
C ASP A 175 -7.40 7.47 -27.22
N ALA A 176 -6.91 6.26 -26.95
CA ALA A 176 -7.72 5.05 -26.94
C ALA A 176 -7.23 4.05 -25.88
N GLU A 177 -8.02 3.01 -25.64
CA GLU A 177 -7.58 1.83 -24.90
C GLU A 177 -6.81 0.89 -25.84
N GLY A 178 -5.66 0.41 -25.41
CA GLY A 178 -4.83 -0.48 -26.25
C GLY A 178 -3.62 -1.06 -25.51
N PRO A 179 -2.73 -1.76 -26.19
CA PRO A 179 -1.57 -2.36 -25.55
C PRO A 179 -0.55 -1.31 -25.10
N LEU A 180 0.04 -1.49 -23.91
CA LEU A 180 1.29 -0.84 -23.52
C LEU A 180 2.43 -1.61 -24.18
N THR A 181 3.04 -1.00 -25.19
CA THR A 181 4.01 -1.68 -26.06
C THR A 181 5.45 -1.33 -25.70
N TRP A 182 6.34 -2.28 -25.96
CA TRP A 182 7.78 -2.12 -25.96
C TRP A 182 8.31 -2.42 -27.36
N ARG A 183 9.00 -1.44 -27.96
CA ARG A 183 9.49 -1.46 -29.35
C ARG A 183 8.42 -1.79 -30.41
N GLU A 184 7.14 -1.60 -30.10
CA GLU A 184 6.01 -2.01 -30.96
C GLU A 184 5.94 -3.54 -31.23
N GLU A 185 6.77 -4.36 -30.57
CA GLU A 185 6.87 -5.81 -30.80
C GLU A 185 6.28 -6.62 -29.64
N MET A 186 6.44 -6.10 -28.42
CA MET A 186 6.10 -6.78 -27.18
C MET A 186 5.12 -5.95 -26.37
N CYS A 187 4.29 -6.61 -25.58
CA CYS A 187 3.24 -5.95 -24.82
C CYS A 187 3.34 -6.29 -23.34
N ALA A 188 3.02 -5.31 -22.50
CA ALA A 188 2.97 -5.46 -21.06
C ALA A 188 1.74 -6.29 -20.63
N LEU A 189 1.99 -7.34 -19.85
CA LEU A 189 0.99 -8.23 -19.30
C LEU A 189 1.08 -8.23 -17.76
N PRO A 190 -0.02 -8.00 -17.04
CA PRO A 190 -0.09 -8.26 -15.60
C PRO A 190 0.11 -9.75 -15.32
N GLU A 191 1.11 -10.06 -14.50
CA GLU A 191 1.40 -11.43 -14.10
C GLU A 191 0.46 -11.84 -12.95
N VAL A 192 -0.50 -12.70 -13.27
CA VAL A 192 -1.33 -13.35 -12.26
C VAL A 192 -0.46 -14.39 -11.53
N LYS A 193 0.23 -13.97 -10.45
CA LYS A 193 0.93 -14.94 -9.60
C LYS A 193 -0.09 -15.83 -8.89
N ARG A 194 0.19 -17.14 -8.84
CA ARG A 194 -0.39 -18.00 -7.79
C ARG A 194 0.08 -17.40 -6.46
N GLN A 195 -0.84 -17.05 -5.57
CA GLN A 195 -0.51 -16.44 -4.27
C GLN A 195 0.60 -17.24 -3.59
N GLU A 196 1.79 -16.64 -3.45
CA GLU A 196 2.81 -17.15 -2.56
C GLU A 196 2.27 -17.06 -1.13
N GLN A 197 2.29 -18.18 -0.43
CA GLN A 197 1.66 -18.27 0.88
C GLN A 197 2.47 -17.47 1.90
N THR A 198 1.81 -16.56 2.61
CA THR A 198 2.47 -15.82 3.70
C THR A 198 2.84 -16.79 4.85
N PRO A 199 3.79 -16.44 5.73
CA PRO A 199 4.11 -17.25 6.90
C PRO A 199 2.89 -17.58 7.78
N GLY A 200 1.92 -16.66 7.85
CA GLY A 200 0.64 -16.89 8.51
C GLY A 200 -0.24 -17.92 7.83
N GLU A 201 -0.28 -17.87 6.50
CA GLU A 201 -1.01 -18.84 5.71
C GLU A 201 -0.38 -20.23 5.79
N LEU A 202 0.95 -20.32 5.77
CA LEU A 202 1.69 -21.56 6.01
C LEU A 202 1.37 -22.11 7.41
N ALA A 203 1.31 -21.24 8.43
CA ALA A 203 0.93 -21.65 9.78
C ALA A 203 -0.53 -22.12 9.87
N LEU A 204 -1.47 -21.42 9.23
CA LEU A 204 -2.88 -21.83 9.19
C LEU A 204 -3.07 -23.15 8.43
N GLN A 205 -2.33 -23.35 7.34
CA GLN A 205 -2.36 -24.61 6.58
C GLN A 205 -1.82 -25.80 7.37
N SER A 206 -0.89 -25.54 8.29
CA SER A 206 -0.35 -26.55 9.19
C SER A 206 -1.33 -27.01 10.27
N CYS A 207 -2.50 -26.37 10.40
CA CYS A 207 -3.60 -26.87 11.21
C CYS A 207 -4.28 -28.04 10.48
N ALA A 208 -4.32 -29.19 11.13
CA ALA A 208 -4.76 -30.43 10.48
C ALA A 208 -6.29 -30.52 10.26
N VAL A 209 -7.08 -29.85 11.11
CA VAL A 209 -8.55 -29.96 11.10
C VAL A 209 -9.15 -29.01 10.06
N ARG A 210 -9.87 -29.56 9.07
CA ARG A 210 -10.51 -28.85 7.97
C ARG A 210 -12.02 -28.77 8.14
N VAL A 211 -12.63 -27.66 7.73
CA VAL A 211 -14.07 -27.53 7.54
C VAL A 211 -14.45 -28.17 6.20
N GLN A 212 -15.32 -29.19 6.23
CA GLN A 212 -15.87 -29.84 5.03
C GLN A 212 -17.40 -29.70 5.03
N GLN A 213 -17.94 -29.07 3.99
CA GLN A 213 -19.39 -28.90 3.83
C GLN A 213 -20.11 -30.24 3.68
N GLN A 214 -21.32 -30.31 4.23
CA GLN A 214 -22.23 -31.45 4.25
C GLN A 214 -23.65 -30.98 3.88
N ALA A 215 -24.59 -31.90 3.64
CA ALA A 215 -25.94 -31.55 3.22
C ALA A 215 -26.71 -30.67 4.24
N THR A 216 -26.43 -30.83 5.53
CA THR A 216 -27.14 -30.17 6.64
C THR A 216 -26.27 -29.21 7.46
N GLY A 217 -25.03 -28.97 7.04
CA GLY A 217 -24.06 -28.18 7.79
C GLY A 217 -22.64 -28.46 7.32
N PHE A 218 -21.69 -28.63 8.23
CA PHE A 218 -20.32 -29.04 7.92
C PHE A 218 -19.75 -29.97 8.99
N ALA A 219 -18.75 -30.76 8.62
CA ALA A 219 -17.94 -31.55 9.54
C ALA A 219 -16.54 -30.92 9.71
N LEU A 220 -15.94 -31.12 10.88
CA LEU A 220 -14.54 -30.80 11.14
C LEU A 220 -13.72 -32.08 10.98
N LYS A 221 -12.78 -32.12 10.03
CA LYS A 221 -12.18 -33.36 9.54
C LYS A 221 -10.66 -33.31 9.48
N VAL A 222 -10.01 -34.42 9.80
CA VAL A 222 -8.56 -34.60 9.73
C VAL A 222 -8.25 -35.66 8.69
N GLU A 223 -7.43 -35.31 7.70
CA GLU A 223 -6.89 -36.27 6.72
C GLU A 223 -5.75 -37.09 7.35
N ARG A 224 -5.77 -38.41 7.13
CA ARG A 224 -4.73 -39.37 7.53
C ARG A 224 -4.42 -40.32 6.37
N GLU A 225 -3.28 -41.01 6.45
CA GLU A 225 -2.90 -42.02 5.45
C GLU A 225 -3.90 -43.18 5.39
N ASP A 226 -4.55 -43.50 6.50
CA ASP A 226 -5.52 -44.59 6.67
C ASP A 226 -7.00 -44.15 6.53
N GLY A 227 -7.25 -42.90 6.13
CA GLY A 227 -8.59 -42.37 5.88
C GLY A 227 -8.83 -41.00 6.51
N HIS A 228 -10.00 -40.82 7.12
CA HIS A 228 -10.39 -39.55 7.74
C HIS A 228 -10.98 -39.76 9.13
N LEU A 229 -10.62 -38.86 10.05
CA LEU A 229 -11.30 -38.72 11.34
C LEU A 229 -12.09 -37.42 11.39
N CYS A 230 -13.19 -37.44 12.12
CA CYS A 230 -14.05 -36.29 12.34
C CYS A 230 -13.99 -35.88 13.81
N VAL A 231 -14.08 -34.58 14.05
CA VAL A 231 -14.22 -34.05 15.41
C VAL A 231 -15.64 -34.35 15.88
N THR A 232 -15.76 -34.98 17.05
CA THR A 232 -17.03 -35.32 17.68
C THR A 232 -17.07 -34.79 19.10
N ALA A 233 -18.25 -34.39 19.57
CA ALA A 233 -18.47 -34.17 20.99
C ALA A 233 -18.74 -35.49 21.73
N LYS A 234 -18.23 -35.63 22.94
CA LYS A 234 -18.52 -36.73 23.86
C LYS A 234 -18.65 -36.24 25.29
N VAL A 235 -19.43 -36.97 26.08
CA VAL A 235 -19.50 -36.81 27.54
C VAL A 235 -18.42 -37.67 28.17
N ALA A 236 -17.64 -37.11 29.09
CA ALA A 236 -16.62 -37.87 29.81
C ALA A 236 -17.25 -39.01 30.61
N THR A 237 -16.60 -40.18 30.67
CA THR A 237 -17.14 -41.38 31.35
C THR A 237 -17.38 -41.22 32.85
N SER A 238 -16.81 -40.18 33.48
CA SER A 238 -16.87 -39.92 34.91
C SER A 238 -17.41 -38.53 35.28
N SER A 239 -17.90 -37.73 34.33
CA SER A 239 -18.50 -36.43 34.61
C SER A 239 -19.61 -36.10 33.61
N THR A 240 -20.37 -35.03 33.87
CA THR A 240 -21.33 -34.47 32.90
C THR A 240 -20.66 -33.54 31.89
N ASP A 241 -19.33 -33.47 31.89
CA ASP A 241 -18.60 -32.50 31.08
C ASP A 241 -18.44 -33.01 29.65
N TRP A 242 -18.77 -32.12 28.72
CA TRP A 242 -18.57 -32.33 27.31
C TRP A 242 -17.13 -32.00 26.92
N HIS A 243 -16.56 -32.82 26.03
CA HIS A 243 -15.26 -32.56 25.42
C HIS A 243 -15.30 -32.93 23.93
N MET A 244 -14.31 -32.44 23.18
CA MET A 244 -14.13 -32.75 21.77
C MET A 244 -13.01 -33.76 21.59
N GLU A 245 -13.22 -34.75 20.73
CA GLU A 245 -12.22 -35.73 20.36
C GLU A 245 -12.29 -36.07 18.86
N LEU A 246 -11.33 -36.87 18.38
CA LEU A 246 -11.32 -37.40 17.01
C LEU A 246 -11.90 -38.81 17.01
N ALA A 247 -12.89 -39.05 16.16
CA ALA A 247 -13.52 -40.35 15.96
C ALA A 247 -13.65 -40.69 14.47
N PRO A 248 -13.93 -41.95 14.10
CA PRO A 248 -14.28 -42.29 12.72
C PRO A 248 -15.46 -41.44 12.22
N CYS A 249 -15.32 -40.90 11.01
CA CYS A 249 -16.34 -40.06 10.41
C CYS A 249 -17.65 -40.80 10.18
N ARG A 250 -18.76 -40.22 10.62
CA ARG A 250 -20.12 -40.76 10.50
C ARG A 250 -21.11 -39.67 10.12
N ASP A 251 -21.70 -39.77 8.94
CA ASP A 251 -22.67 -38.79 8.45
C ASP A 251 -24.04 -38.90 9.17
N ASP A 252 -24.28 -39.98 9.92
CA ASP A 252 -25.47 -40.20 10.76
C ASP A 252 -25.30 -39.71 12.21
N ASP A 253 -24.10 -39.24 12.58
CA ASP A 253 -23.78 -38.79 13.93
C ASP A 253 -23.91 -37.27 14.05
N ASN A 254 -25.02 -36.79 14.61
CA ASN A 254 -25.27 -35.37 14.80
C ASN A 254 -24.19 -34.67 15.66
N LEU A 255 -23.44 -35.42 16.49
CA LEU A 255 -22.34 -34.86 17.30
C LEU A 255 -21.07 -34.57 16.48
N GLN A 256 -21.04 -34.98 15.21
CA GLN A 256 -19.98 -34.69 14.23
C GLN A 256 -20.37 -33.61 13.21
N ILE A 257 -21.62 -33.14 13.25
CA ILE A 257 -22.17 -32.17 12.31
C ILE A 257 -22.38 -30.83 13.01
N PHE A 258 -21.90 -29.77 12.37
CA PHE A 258 -21.93 -28.41 12.88
C PHE A 258 -22.69 -27.49 11.93
N VAL A 259 -23.38 -26.50 12.50
CA VAL A 259 -24.09 -25.44 11.76
C VAL A 259 -23.49 -24.10 12.17
N ALA A 260 -23.23 -23.24 11.18
CA ALA A 260 -22.74 -21.88 11.41
C ALA A 260 -23.90 -20.88 11.36
N GLU A 261 -24.03 -20.07 12.40
CA GLU A 261 -24.96 -18.93 12.47
C GLU A 261 -24.14 -17.64 12.34
N ASN A 262 -24.48 -16.77 11.39
CA ASN A 262 -23.74 -15.52 11.17
C ASN A 262 -23.98 -14.55 12.34
N LEU A 263 -22.89 -13.95 12.82
CA LEU A 263 -22.90 -12.89 13.82
C LEU A 263 -22.71 -11.51 13.15
N PRO A 264 -23.05 -10.40 13.83
CA PRO A 264 -22.97 -9.06 13.25
C PRO A 264 -21.56 -8.60 12.81
N ASP A 265 -20.48 -9.20 13.34
CA ASP A 265 -19.09 -8.80 13.08
C ASP A 265 -18.38 -9.71 12.06
N GLU A 266 -19.14 -10.31 11.13
CA GLU A 266 -18.69 -11.27 10.11
C GLU A 266 -18.14 -12.60 10.67
N SER A 267 -18.18 -12.79 11.99
CA SER A 267 -17.89 -14.08 12.63
C SER A 267 -19.11 -15.01 12.59
N VAL A 268 -18.91 -16.26 13.01
CA VAL A 268 -19.95 -17.28 13.08
C VAL A 268 -19.97 -17.91 14.46
N ARG A 269 -21.18 -18.13 14.99
CA ARG A 269 -21.41 -19.05 16.09
C ARG A 269 -21.55 -20.46 15.52
N VAL A 270 -20.75 -21.40 16.03
CA VAL A 270 -20.76 -22.78 15.53
C VAL A 270 -21.52 -23.68 16.49
N LYS A 271 -22.70 -24.13 16.09
CA LYS A 271 -23.62 -24.95 16.86
C LYS A 271 -23.49 -26.44 16.49
N LEU A 272 -23.55 -27.33 17.47
CA LEU A 272 -23.66 -28.77 17.22
C LEU A 272 -25.09 -29.11 16.79
N LEU A 273 -25.22 -29.85 15.69
CA LEU A 273 -26.51 -30.16 15.08
C LEU A 273 -27.45 -30.86 16.09
N ASN A 274 -28.69 -30.38 16.17
CA ASN A 274 -29.73 -30.92 17.07
C ASN A 274 -29.39 -30.89 18.57
N THR A 275 -28.49 -30.00 18.99
CA THR A 275 -28.20 -29.75 20.41
C THR A 275 -28.31 -28.25 20.72
N ASP A 276 -28.27 -27.86 21.99
CA ASP A 276 -28.15 -26.45 22.41
C ASP A 276 -26.70 -26.04 22.73
N LEU A 277 -25.73 -26.82 22.23
CA LEU A 277 -24.31 -26.62 22.47
C LEU A 277 -23.64 -25.94 21.27
N CYS A 278 -22.75 -25.01 21.58
CA CYS A 278 -21.91 -24.29 20.65
C CYS A 278 -20.43 -24.57 20.95
N LEU A 279 -19.58 -24.43 19.93
CA LEU A 279 -18.14 -24.49 20.11
C LEU A 279 -17.65 -23.23 20.84
N ASP A 280 -16.94 -23.45 21.93
CA ASP A 280 -16.33 -22.42 22.76
C ASP A 280 -14.81 -22.62 22.79
N SER A 281 -14.05 -21.55 22.61
CA SER A 281 -12.59 -21.58 22.59
C SER A 281 -11.96 -21.64 23.99
N SER A 282 -12.75 -21.46 25.04
CA SER A 282 -12.30 -21.36 26.43
C SER A 282 -11.17 -20.33 26.59
N ALA A 283 -11.35 -19.15 25.99
CA ALA A 283 -10.32 -18.11 25.87
C ALA A 283 -9.03 -18.59 25.17
N GLY A 284 -9.21 -19.40 24.11
CA GLY A 284 -8.12 -19.95 23.30
C GLY A 284 -7.35 -21.12 23.91
N ASN A 285 -7.81 -21.68 25.04
CA ASN A 285 -7.12 -22.80 25.70
C ASN A 285 -7.51 -24.17 25.14
N GLN A 286 -8.80 -24.40 24.91
CA GLN A 286 -9.33 -25.70 24.50
C GLN A 286 -10.64 -25.52 23.72
N LEU A 287 -10.88 -26.41 22.75
CA LEU A 287 -12.16 -26.47 22.07
C LEU A 287 -13.13 -27.31 22.90
N VAL A 288 -14.22 -26.70 23.38
CA VAL A 288 -15.22 -27.39 24.21
C VAL A 288 -16.64 -27.11 23.72
N PRO A 289 -17.56 -28.09 23.79
CA PRO A 289 -18.99 -27.82 23.68
C PRO A 289 -19.47 -27.10 24.93
N TYR A 290 -20.14 -25.97 24.76
CA TYR A 290 -20.71 -25.19 25.85
C TYR A 290 -22.09 -24.65 25.45
N PRO A 291 -23.04 -24.43 26.39
CA PRO A 291 -24.31 -23.79 26.06
C PRO A 291 -24.13 -22.53 25.20
N CYS A 292 -24.92 -22.42 24.13
CA CYS A 292 -24.87 -21.27 23.24
C CYS A 292 -25.27 -20.00 24.00
N TYR A 293 -24.41 -18.97 23.99
CA TYR A 293 -24.76 -17.67 24.58
C TYR A 293 -25.77 -16.94 23.69
N ALA A 294 -26.66 -16.16 24.32
CA ALA A 294 -27.57 -15.30 23.58
C ALA A 294 -26.80 -14.16 22.89
N ASP A 295 -27.33 -13.64 21.78
CA ASP A 295 -26.69 -12.56 21.01
C ASP A 295 -26.42 -11.31 21.86
N SER A 296 -27.31 -11.02 22.82
CA SER A 296 -27.16 -9.90 23.76
C SER A 296 -25.97 -10.01 24.71
N GLN A 297 -25.36 -11.19 24.84
CA GLN A 297 -24.22 -11.42 25.73
C GLN A 297 -22.87 -11.21 25.03
N GLU A 298 -22.85 -11.11 23.69
CA GLU A 298 -21.65 -10.85 22.87
C GLU A 298 -20.41 -11.65 23.29
N ASN A 299 -20.56 -12.92 23.67
CA ASN A 299 -19.43 -13.69 24.20
C ASN A 299 -18.41 -13.99 23.09
N PRO A 300 -17.19 -13.43 23.17
CA PRO A 300 -16.18 -13.60 22.12
C PRO A 300 -15.66 -15.04 22.03
N ASN A 301 -15.83 -15.89 23.05
CA ASN A 301 -15.32 -17.26 23.02
C ASN A 301 -16.08 -18.17 22.03
N GLN A 302 -17.31 -17.80 21.64
CA GLN A 302 -18.12 -18.54 20.67
C GLN A 302 -18.19 -17.87 19.28
N ALA A 303 -17.41 -16.81 19.08
CA ALA A 303 -17.29 -16.09 17.81
C ALA A 303 -16.08 -16.64 17.01
N TRP A 304 -16.35 -17.43 15.98
CA TRP A 304 -15.34 -18.08 15.15
C TRP A 304 -15.30 -17.47 13.74
N LYS A 305 -14.22 -17.67 13.01
CA LYS A 305 -14.12 -17.37 11.58
C LYS A 305 -13.80 -18.64 10.82
N ILE A 306 -14.46 -18.83 9.67
CA ILE A 306 -14.08 -19.88 8.72
C ILE A 306 -13.14 -19.27 7.70
N GLN A 307 -11.85 -19.58 7.80
CA GLN A 307 -10.81 -19.04 6.93
C GLN A 307 -10.13 -20.19 6.19
N ARG A 308 -10.22 -20.20 4.85
CA ARG A 308 -9.58 -21.21 3.98
C ARG A 308 -9.85 -22.65 4.44
N SER A 309 -11.12 -22.96 4.70
CA SER A 309 -11.57 -24.26 5.19
C SER A 309 -10.95 -24.65 6.54
N ARG A 310 -10.68 -23.68 7.42
CA ARG A 310 -10.25 -23.88 8.80
C ARG A 310 -11.12 -23.05 9.74
N LEU A 311 -11.35 -23.57 10.94
CA LEU A 311 -12.02 -22.84 12.00
C LEU A 311 -10.97 -22.11 12.85
N VAL A 312 -11.09 -20.79 12.91
CA VAL A 312 -10.14 -19.88 13.57
C VAL A 312 -10.88 -19.08 14.64
N TRP A 313 -10.30 -19.01 15.84
CA TRP A 313 -10.76 -18.15 16.92
C TRP A 313 -9.72 -17.09 17.20
N GLU A 314 -10.17 -15.85 17.41
CA GLU A 314 -9.29 -14.71 17.64
C GLU A 314 -9.84 -13.84 18.77
N ASP A 315 -8.95 -13.39 19.64
CA ASP A 315 -9.22 -12.33 20.60
C ASP A 315 -8.21 -11.17 20.43
N ALA A 316 -8.24 -10.22 21.37
CA ALA A 316 -7.32 -9.09 21.37
C ALA A 316 -5.85 -9.47 21.61
N ILE A 317 -5.51 -10.72 21.92
CA ILE A 317 -4.21 -11.17 22.43
C ILE A 317 -3.66 -12.41 21.69
N GLN A 318 -4.49 -13.22 21.03
CA GLN A 318 -4.12 -14.44 20.31
C GLN A 318 -5.08 -14.77 19.17
N SER A 319 -4.57 -15.51 18.19
CA SER A 319 -5.34 -16.16 17.14
C SER A 319 -4.96 -17.63 17.18
N VAL A 320 -5.94 -18.52 17.12
CA VAL A 320 -5.75 -19.97 17.20
C VAL A 320 -6.60 -20.66 16.15
N CYS A 321 -6.12 -21.78 15.63
CA CYS A 321 -6.92 -22.68 14.82
C CYS A 321 -7.19 -23.98 15.58
N VAL A 322 -8.24 -24.70 15.18
CA VAL A 322 -8.43 -26.08 15.61
C VAL A 322 -7.39 -26.96 14.91
N ASP A 323 -6.60 -27.70 15.70
CA ASP A 323 -5.51 -28.54 15.23
C ASP A 323 -5.58 -29.95 15.83
N ALA A 324 -4.99 -30.90 15.11
CA ALA A 324 -4.88 -32.30 15.47
C ALA A 324 -3.52 -32.81 14.94
N PRO A 325 -2.42 -32.63 15.69
CA PRO A 325 -1.12 -33.11 15.24
C PRO A 325 -1.16 -34.62 14.97
N VAL A 326 -0.33 -35.08 14.05
CA VAL A 326 -0.27 -36.47 13.56
C VAL A 326 -0.26 -37.47 14.74
N PRO A 327 -0.91 -38.64 14.60
CA PRO A 327 -1.25 -39.52 15.73
C PRO A 327 -0.05 -39.90 16.58
N PRO A 328 -0.21 -39.98 17.92
CA PRO A 328 -1.47 -39.99 18.66
C PRO A 328 -1.88 -38.59 19.19
N GLY A 329 -1.82 -37.54 18.37
CA GLY A 329 -2.22 -36.20 18.78
C GLY A 329 -3.70 -36.05 19.12
N ASN A 330 -3.99 -35.50 20.29
CA ASN A 330 -5.32 -35.03 20.69
C ASN A 330 -5.69 -33.72 20.00
N LEU A 331 -6.99 -33.45 19.92
CA LEU A 331 -7.49 -32.15 19.46
C LEU A 331 -6.96 -31.04 20.38
N ARG A 332 -6.50 -29.94 19.79
CA ARG A 332 -6.01 -28.77 20.53
C ARG A 332 -6.26 -27.50 19.75
N LEU A 333 -6.17 -26.37 20.44
CA LEU A 333 -6.08 -25.06 19.79
C LEU A 333 -4.60 -24.72 19.56
N ARG A 334 -4.19 -24.64 18.30
CA ARG A 334 -2.82 -24.26 17.93
C ARG A 334 -2.75 -22.76 17.75
N LYS A 335 -1.86 -22.11 18.50
CA LYS A 335 -1.56 -20.69 18.33
C LYS A 335 -1.04 -20.42 16.93
N LEU A 336 -1.71 -19.51 16.25
CA LEU A 336 -1.25 -18.94 14.99
C LEU A 336 -0.30 -17.78 15.31
N PRO A 337 0.75 -17.57 14.51
CA PRO A 337 1.55 -16.36 14.60
C PRO A 337 0.63 -15.15 14.45
N PRO A 338 0.79 -14.09 15.26
CA PRO A 338 -0.03 -12.89 15.13
C PRO A 338 0.06 -12.41 13.69
N GLN A 339 -1.07 -12.46 12.98
CA GLN A 339 -1.13 -11.84 11.67
C GLN A 339 -1.29 -10.34 11.89
N PRO A 340 -0.43 -9.51 11.26
CA PRO A 340 -0.70 -8.09 11.23
C PRO A 340 -2.05 -7.91 10.52
N ILE A 341 -3.05 -7.44 11.27
CA ILE A 341 -4.36 -7.10 10.70
C ILE A 341 -4.21 -5.92 9.75
N TRP A 342 -3.18 -5.10 9.95
CA TRP A 342 -2.90 -3.90 9.19
C TRP A 342 -1.58 -4.03 8.44
N THR A 343 -1.57 -3.58 7.20
CA THR A 343 -0.34 -3.23 6.48
C THR A 343 -0.38 -1.76 6.11
N LEU A 344 0.76 -1.21 5.71
CA LEU A 344 0.78 0.05 4.96
C LEU A 344 0.55 -0.23 3.47
N ALA A 345 -0.33 0.52 2.83
CA ALA A 345 -0.64 0.42 1.40
C ALA A 345 -0.83 1.84 0.80
N PRO A 346 -0.91 1.99 -0.54
CA PRO A 346 -1.33 3.25 -1.15
C PRO A 346 -2.65 3.74 -0.55
N CYS A 347 -2.77 5.04 -0.32
CA CYS A 347 -3.97 5.65 0.24
C CYS A 347 -5.07 5.73 -0.81
N VAL A 348 -6.14 4.96 -0.64
CA VAL A 348 -7.30 4.92 -1.54
C VAL A 348 -8.57 4.88 -0.70
N ASP A 349 -9.63 5.48 -1.23
CA ASP A 349 -10.98 5.37 -0.66
C ASP A 349 -11.51 3.98 -0.96
N LYS A 350 -11.36 3.07 0.01
CA LYS A 350 -11.78 1.68 -0.13
C LYS A 350 -12.00 1.04 1.24
N VAL A 351 -12.76 -0.04 1.21
CA VAL A 351 -12.95 -0.92 2.37
C VAL A 351 -11.58 -1.33 2.94
N GLY A 352 -11.45 -1.14 4.24
CA GLY A 352 -10.27 -1.46 5.02
C GLY A 352 -9.28 -0.32 5.21
N GLN A 353 -9.55 0.87 4.68
CA GLN A 353 -8.73 2.06 4.94
C GLN A 353 -9.46 3.17 5.72
N HIS A 354 -10.77 3.05 5.99
CA HIS A 354 -11.60 4.11 6.60
C HIS A 354 -11.45 4.24 8.12
N LEU A 355 -10.27 4.66 8.59
CA LEU A 355 -10.01 4.96 10.01
C LEU A 355 -10.31 6.43 10.31
N GLN A 356 -11.44 6.68 10.97
CA GLN A 356 -11.96 8.02 11.28
C GLN A 356 -11.83 8.35 12.77
N LYS A 357 -11.66 9.64 13.08
CA LYS A 357 -11.75 10.13 14.46
C LYS A 357 -13.21 10.09 14.91
N GLU A 358 -13.44 9.44 16.05
CA GLU A 358 -14.74 9.33 16.68
C GLU A 358 -14.65 9.65 18.16
N ASP A 359 -15.77 10.06 18.76
CA ASP A 359 -15.89 10.30 20.20
C ASP A 359 -14.75 11.19 20.78
N MET A 360 -14.54 12.35 20.14
CA MET A 360 -13.55 13.34 20.53
C MET A 360 -13.90 13.94 21.90
N LYS A 361 -12.96 13.84 22.85
CA LYS A 361 -13.07 14.40 24.21
C LYS A 361 -12.48 15.82 24.29
N PRO A 362 -12.90 16.62 25.29
CA PRO A 362 -12.36 17.97 25.51
C PRO A 362 -10.85 18.03 25.76
N ASP A 363 -10.23 16.92 26.20
CA ASP A 363 -8.78 16.81 26.38
C ASP A 363 -7.99 16.55 25.08
N GLY A 364 -8.68 16.55 23.93
CA GLY A 364 -8.12 16.32 22.61
C GLY A 364 -7.86 14.84 22.28
N THR A 365 -8.36 13.91 23.11
CA THR A 365 -8.28 12.47 22.81
C THR A 365 -9.50 12.00 22.02
N PHE A 366 -9.31 10.99 21.17
CA PHE A 366 -10.36 10.43 20.31
C PHE A 366 -10.20 8.93 20.15
N LEU A 367 -11.23 8.25 19.65
CA LEU A 367 -11.13 6.88 19.16
C LEU A 367 -10.82 6.90 17.66
N LEU A 368 -10.03 5.94 17.19
CA LEU A 368 -9.86 5.67 15.76
C LEU A 368 -10.77 4.50 15.39
N LYS A 369 -11.90 4.80 14.77
CA LYS A 369 -12.90 3.79 14.37
C LYS A 369 -12.71 3.44 12.91
N ASP A 370 -12.64 2.14 12.62
CA ASP A 370 -12.79 1.60 11.27
C ASP A 370 -14.29 1.69 10.92
N ALA A 371 -14.64 2.62 10.05
CA ALA A 371 -16.01 2.90 9.66
C ALA A 371 -16.66 1.71 8.93
N ASP A 372 -15.86 0.87 8.26
CA ASP A 372 -16.35 -0.29 7.52
C ASP A 372 -16.65 -1.48 8.45
N ALA A 373 -15.86 -1.65 9.52
CA ALA A 373 -16.00 -2.76 10.47
C ALA A 373 -16.80 -2.39 11.73
N GLY A 374 -17.05 -1.10 11.98
CA GLY A 374 -17.71 -0.60 13.19
C GLY A 374 -16.89 -0.75 14.47
N ARG A 375 -15.60 -1.08 14.38
CA ARG A 375 -14.70 -1.38 15.51
C ARG A 375 -13.57 -0.38 15.60
N CYS A 376 -12.93 -0.30 16.76
CA CYS A 376 -11.85 0.66 16.99
C CYS A 376 -10.48 0.02 16.86
N LEU A 377 -9.53 0.78 16.31
CA LEU A 377 -8.11 0.48 16.33
C LEU A 377 -7.65 0.38 17.79
N ALA A 378 -6.94 -0.70 18.10
CA ALA A 378 -6.68 -1.10 19.47
C ALA A 378 -5.27 -1.65 19.66
N ALA A 379 -4.71 -1.43 20.86
CA ALA A 379 -3.46 -2.05 21.26
C ALA A 379 -3.69 -3.50 21.71
N ARG A 380 -3.03 -4.46 21.07
CA ARG A 380 -3.00 -5.87 21.52
C ARG A 380 -1.98 -6.03 22.64
N LYS A 381 -2.45 -6.32 23.85
CA LYS A 381 -1.60 -6.48 25.02
C LYS A 381 -0.64 -7.67 24.82
N VAL A 382 0.64 -7.37 24.64
CA VAL A 382 1.72 -8.35 24.55
C VAL A 382 2.87 -7.95 25.47
N LEU A 383 3.67 -8.93 25.90
CA LEU A 383 4.91 -8.69 26.65
C LEU A 383 6.06 -8.34 25.69
N SER A 384 5.86 -7.34 24.83
CA SER A 384 6.84 -6.88 23.84
C SER A 384 6.83 -5.35 23.76
N LEU A 385 7.99 -4.77 23.42
CA LEU A 385 8.09 -3.34 23.09
C LEU A 385 7.33 -3.01 21.80
N GLU A 386 7.28 -3.96 20.86
CA GLU A 386 6.48 -3.87 19.66
C GLU A 386 5.07 -4.38 19.97
N THR A 387 4.14 -3.46 20.13
CA THR A 387 2.76 -3.77 20.48
C THR A 387 1.91 -3.80 19.20
N PRO A 388 1.37 -4.97 18.79
CA PRO A 388 0.56 -5.04 17.58
C PRO A 388 -0.73 -4.20 17.69
N LEU A 389 -1.19 -3.73 16.54
CA LEU A 389 -2.48 -3.07 16.40
C LEU A 389 -3.53 -4.05 15.89
N VAL A 390 -4.72 -4.02 16.48
CA VAL A 390 -5.86 -4.90 16.15
C VAL A 390 -7.17 -4.12 16.06
N LEU A 391 -8.25 -4.77 15.65
CA LEU A 391 -9.62 -4.25 15.81
C LEU A 391 -10.26 -4.83 17.06
N ALA A 392 -10.88 -3.98 17.88
CA ALA A 392 -11.57 -4.38 19.10
C ALA A 392 -12.84 -3.54 19.32
N PRO A 393 -13.75 -3.95 20.23
CA PRO A 393 -14.87 -3.11 20.62
C PRO A 393 -14.38 -1.75 21.13
N CYS A 394 -15.03 -0.70 20.68
CA CYS A 394 -14.69 0.68 21.02
C CYS A 394 -14.88 0.92 22.54
N ASN A 395 -13.83 1.40 23.21
CA ASN A 395 -13.89 1.77 24.62
C ASN A 395 -12.77 2.77 24.98
N ASP A 396 -12.88 3.35 26.18
CA ASP A 396 -11.99 4.43 26.64
C ASP A 396 -10.50 4.07 26.74
N ARG A 397 -10.13 2.78 26.74
CA ARG A 397 -8.72 2.36 26.76
C ARG A 397 -8.07 2.41 25.38
N GLN A 398 -8.85 2.53 24.30
CA GLN A 398 -8.39 2.54 22.91
C GLN A 398 -8.21 3.96 22.34
N ARG A 399 -8.05 4.95 23.21
CA ARG A 399 -7.97 6.36 22.80
C ARG A 399 -6.60 6.72 22.25
N PHE A 400 -6.60 7.64 21.31
CA PHE A 400 -5.44 8.24 20.68
C PHE A 400 -5.43 9.76 20.88
N ARG A 401 -4.26 10.37 20.67
CA ARG A 401 -4.07 11.81 20.56
C ARG A 401 -3.01 12.15 19.53
N GLU A 402 -3.13 13.31 18.90
CA GLU A 402 -2.12 13.82 17.96
C GLU A 402 -1.10 14.68 18.71
N LEU A 403 0.18 14.30 18.64
CA LEU A 403 1.32 15.08 19.08
C LEU A 403 1.79 15.97 17.91
N LYS A 404 1.04 17.04 17.63
CA LYS A 404 1.19 17.88 16.43
C LYS A 404 2.62 18.39 16.21
N GLU A 405 3.29 18.84 17.28
CA GLU A 405 4.68 19.34 17.23
C GLU A 405 5.71 18.31 16.72
N ARG A 406 5.38 17.02 16.83
CA ARG A 406 6.24 15.92 16.39
C ARG A 406 5.66 15.14 15.21
N ASN A 407 4.45 15.47 14.76
CA ASN A 407 3.68 14.69 13.78
C ASN A 407 3.53 13.22 14.18
N GLN A 408 3.21 12.92 15.44
CA GLN A 408 3.01 11.55 15.92
C GLN A 408 1.56 11.34 16.36
N VAL A 409 1.05 10.12 16.22
CA VAL A 409 -0.23 9.70 16.79
C VAL A 409 0.07 8.77 17.95
N GLN A 410 -0.28 9.17 19.17
CA GLN A 410 0.00 8.44 20.40
C GLN A 410 -1.24 7.69 20.86
N HIS A 411 -1.10 6.40 21.18
CA HIS A 411 -2.08 5.63 21.91
C HIS A 411 -1.99 5.94 23.41
N VAL A 412 -3.07 6.48 23.98
CA VAL A 412 -3.10 7.10 25.30
C VAL A 412 -2.81 6.08 26.41
N SER A 413 -3.43 4.91 26.36
CA SER A 413 -3.31 3.92 27.45
C SER A 413 -1.92 3.28 27.54
N THR A 414 -1.18 3.21 26.44
CA THR A 414 0.18 2.62 26.42
C THR A 414 1.26 3.69 26.48
N GLY A 415 0.95 4.95 26.15
CA GLY A 415 1.93 6.02 25.97
C GLY A 415 2.80 5.88 24.71
N TYR A 416 2.62 4.81 23.93
CA TYR A 416 3.35 4.52 22.70
C TYR A 416 2.74 5.21 21.48
N CYS A 417 3.56 5.44 20.46
CA CYS A 417 3.18 6.07 19.21
C CYS A 417 3.02 5.03 18.10
N VAL A 418 2.15 5.33 17.14
CA VAL A 418 2.01 4.56 15.91
C VAL A 418 3.33 4.58 15.16
N ASP A 419 3.81 3.39 14.80
CA ASP A 419 5.05 3.16 14.06
C ASP A 419 4.76 2.27 12.84
N ALA A 420 5.37 2.59 11.70
CA ALA A 420 5.23 1.86 10.45
C ALA A 420 5.77 0.43 10.51
N GLY A 421 6.61 0.09 11.50
CA GLY A 421 7.24 -1.21 11.61
C GLY A 421 8.03 -1.55 10.33
N ASN A 422 7.81 -2.74 9.79
CA ASN A 422 8.28 -3.15 8.47
C ASN A 422 7.08 -3.31 7.53
N ASP A 423 6.35 -2.22 7.33
CA ASP A 423 5.04 -2.16 6.65
C ASP A 423 3.90 -2.90 7.36
N ALA A 424 4.18 -3.48 8.54
CA ALA A 424 3.19 -3.99 9.48
C ALA A 424 3.14 -3.03 10.68
N PRO A 425 2.19 -2.09 10.73
CA PRO A 425 2.18 -1.07 11.76
C PRO A 425 1.99 -1.62 13.16
N ILE A 426 2.66 -0.99 14.11
CA ILE A 426 2.68 -1.33 15.53
C ILE A 426 2.57 -0.07 16.38
N LEU A 427 2.46 -0.24 17.68
CA LEU A 427 2.77 0.79 18.66
C LEU A 427 4.19 0.56 19.19
N TYR A 428 4.98 1.62 19.26
CA TYR A 428 6.36 1.62 19.74
C TYR A 428 6.62 2.87 20.60
N PRO A 429 7.61 2.89 21.51
CA PRO A 429 7.98 4.10 22.23
C PRO A 429 8.09 5.34 21.33
N CYS A 430 7.47 6.44 21.75
CA CYS A 430 7.44 7.68 20.98
C CYS A 430 8.86 8.24 20.82
N HIS A 431 9.24 8.55 19.58
CA HIS A 431 10.50 9.19 19.28
C HIS A 431 10.61 10.62 19.85
N GLU A 432 11.76 10.94 20.43
CA GLU A 432 12.09 12.26 20.98
C GLU A 432 13.52 12.69 20.57
N PRO A 433 13.82 14.00 20.45
CA PRO A 433 12.89 15.13 20.53
C PRO A 433 12.05 15.33 19.26
N ARG A 434 12.37 14.61 18.17
CA ARG A 434 11.65 14.65 16.89
C ARG A 434 11.36 13.24 16.42
N ALA A 435 10.24 13.07 15.72
CA ALA A 435 9.88 11.79 15.16
C ALA A 435 10.74 11.43 13.94
N LEU A 436 11.29 10.21 13.95
CA LEU A 436 11.84 9.59 12.73
C LEU A 436 10.71 9.23 11.76
N ARG A 437 11.06 9.02 10.48
CA ARG A 437 10.10 8.77 9.38
C ARG A 437 9.01 7.77 9.73
N LYS A 438 9.36 6.69 10.43
CA LYS A 438 8.45 5.58 10.74
C LYS A 438 7.33 5.94 11.72
N GLN A 439 7.42 7.04 12.47
CA GLN A 439 6.36 7.48 13.40
C GLN A 439 5.70 8.79 12.99
N ARG A 440 5.97 9.27 11.77
CA ARG A 440 5.36 10.51 11.27
C ARG A 440 4.00 10.19 10.67
N PHE A 441 2.96 10.21 11.50
CA PHE A 441 1.58 9.92 11.10
C PHE A 441 0.68 11.12 11.30
N GLU A 442 -0.29 11.24 10.41
CA GLU A 442 -1.42 12.15 10.56
C GLU A 442 -2.74 11.40 10.34
N VAL A 443 -3.80 11.90 10.95
CA VAL A 443 -5.14 11.37 10.72
C VAL A 443 -5.89 12.33 9.80
N LYS A 444 -6.28 11.85 8.62
CA LYS A 444 -7.10 12.59 7.64
C LYS A 444 -8.55 12.22 7.84
N ASP A 445 -9.42 13.17 8.18
CA ASP A 445 -10.81 12.86 8.53
C ASP A 445 -11.68 12.46 7.33
N THR A 446 -11.32 12.85 6.11
CA THR A 446 -12.04 12.49 4.88
C THR A 446 -11.05 11.93 3.85
N PRO A 447 -11.25 10.68 3.37
CA PRO A 447 -12.35 9.75 3.69
C PRO A 447 -12.20 9.08 5.07
N GLY A 448 -11.09 9.32 5.78
CA GLY A 448 -10.76 8.68 7.06
C GLY A 448 -9.52 7.83 6.90
N TRP A 449 -8.33 8.40 7.08
CA TRP A 449 -7.07 7.66 6.97
C TRP A 449 -6.18 7.91 8.17
N LEU A 450 -5.56 6.84 8.68
CA LEU A 450 -4.32 6.94 9.44
C LEU A 450 -3.14 6.83 8.46
N GLN A 451 -2.57 7.98 8.11
CA GLN A 451 -1.63 8.13 7.01
C GLN A 451 -0.21 8.35 7.52
N LEU A 452 0.72 7.50 7.10
CA LEU A 452 2.15 7.75 7.18
C LEU A 452 2.47 8.93 6.25
N MET A 453 3.05 9.98 6.80
CA MET A 453 3.35 11.20 6.05
C MET A 453 4.51 10.97 5.07
N ARG A 454 4.41 11.61 3.91
CA ARG A 454 5.57 11.76 3.03
C ARG A 454 6.73 12.48 3.71
N GLY A 455 7.93 12.21 3.21
CA GLY A 455 9.13 12.82 3.74
C GLY A 455 10.35 12.61 2.87
N TRP A 456 11.49 13.00 3.41
CA TRP A 456 12.76 12.90 2.73
C TRP A 456 13.92 12.73 3.71
N GLU A 457 15.01 12.16 3.23
CA GLU A 457 16.28 12.00 3.92
C GLU A 457 17.44 12.22 2.92
N ASP A 458 18.69 12.22 3.41
CA ASP A 458 19.91 12.41 2.61
C ASP A 458 19.83 13.62 1.63
N ASN A 459 19.47 14.79 2.16
CA ASN A 459 19.34 16.04 1.39
C ASN A 459 18.42 15.96 0.16
N GLY A 460 17.36 15.15 0.26
CA GLY A 460 16.34 14.93 -0.77
C GLY A 460 16.61 13.72 -1.67
N ARG A 461 17.73 13.01 -1.49
CA ARG A 461 18.07 11.82 -2.30
C ARG A 461 17.21 10.61 -1.96
N LYS A 462 16.73 10.52 -0.72
CA LYS A 462 15.77 9.51 -0.31
C LYS A 462 14.42 10.20 -0.11
N ARG A 463 13.41 9.78 -0.87
CA ARG A 463 12.02 10.25 -0.74
C ARG A 463 11.17 9.11 -0.19
N PHE A 464 10.22 9.46 0.69
CA PHE A 464 9.23 8.56 1.24
C PHE A 464 7.85 9.09 0.86
N PHE A 465 6.95 8.19 0.53
CA PHE A 465 5.62 8.50 0.01
C PHE A 465 4.57 8.17 1.06
N GLU A 466 3.43 8.83 0.92
CA GLU A 466 2.27 8.63 1.76
C GLU A 466 1.77 7.19 1.66
N ARG A 467 1.49 6.56 2.80
CA ARG A 467 0.88 5.22 2.87
C ARG A 467 -0.14 5.19 3.98
N CYS A 468 -1.23 4.45 3.80
CA CYS A 468 -2.33 4.38 4.73
C CYS A 468 -2.41 2.98 5.35
N PHE A 469 -2.91 2.93 6.58
CA PHE A 469 -3.32 1.68 7.20
C PHE A 469 -4.36 0.97 6.32
N ASP A 470 -4.14 -0.31 6.07
CA ASP A 470 -5.00 -1.12 5.24
C ASP A 470 -5.18 -2.52 5.84
N ARG A 471 -6.41 -2.89 6.18
CA ARG A 471 -6.75 -4.24 6.65
C ARG A 471 -7.11 -5.23 5.55
N GLN A 472 -7.33 -4.74 4.34
CA GLN A 472 -7.63 -5.55 3.16
C GLN A 472 -6.73 -5.11 1.99
N PRO A 473 -5.40 -5.22 2.15
CA PRO A 473 -4.48 -4.77 1.12
C PRO A 473 -4.63 -5.62 -0.13
N GLN A 474 -4.68 -4.95 -1.28
CA GLN A 474 -4.55 -5.64 -2.55
C GLN A 474 -3.06 -5.91 -2.82
N PRO A 475 -2.65 -7.18 -3.03
CA PRO A 475 -1.27 -7.49 -3.30
C PRO A 475 -0.83 -6.85 -4.63
N PRO A 476 0.41 -6.31 -4.71
CA PRO A 476 0.90 -5.72 -5.94
C PRO A 476 1.04 -6.80 -7.03
N THR A 477 0.54 -6.51 -8.23
CA THR A 477 0.64 -7.42 -9.37
C THR A 477 1.84 -7.04 -10.23
N ARG A 478 2.78 -7.95 -10.46
CA ARG A 478 3.95 -7.69 -11.32
C ARG A 478 3.51 -7.51 -12.77
N VAL A 479 4.29 -6.76 -13.55
CA VAL A 479 4.04 -6.61 -14.99
C VAL A 479 5.22 -7.18 -15.75
N VAL A 480 4.95 -8.05 -16.72
CA VAL A 480 5.95 -8.76 -17.53
C VAL A 480 5.74 -8.50 -19.01
N LEU A 481 6.78 -8.64 -19.82
CA LEU A 481 6.62 -8.60 -21.28
C LEU A 481 6.20 -9.97 -21.83
N ARG A 482 5.25 -9.94 -22.77
CA ARG A 482 4.80 -11.06 -23.60
C ARG A 482 4.62 -10.61 -25.04
N LYS A 483 4.46 -11.56 -25.95
CA LYS A 483 4.13 -11.24 -27.35
C LYS A 483 2.77 -10.53 -27.38
N CYS A 484 2.63 -9.49 -28.20
CA CYS A 484 1.38 -8.72 -28.25
C CYS A 484 0.15 -9.57 -28.57
N GLU A 485 0.28 -10.54 -29.48
CA GLU A 485 -0.78 -11.52 -29.77
C GLU A 485 -1.30 -12.25 -28.51
N GLU A 486 -0.42 -12.62 -27.57
CA GLU A 486 -0.80 -13.28 -26.32
C GLU A 486 -1.55 -12.32 -25.39
N VAL A 487 -1.09 -11.07 -25.31
CA VAL A 487 -1.69 -10.04 -24.45
C VAL A 487 -3.07 -9.64 -24.97
N GLU A 488 -3.20 -9.48 -26.29
CA GLU A 488 -4.45 -9.20 -26.98
C GLU A 488 -5.45 -10.35 -26.87
N ALA A 489 -5.00 -11.60 -27.00
CA ALA A 489 -5.85 -12.78 -26.78
C ALA A 489 -6.38 -12.85 -25.34
N LYS A 490 -5.66 -12.29 -24.36
CA LYS A 490 -6.10 -12.14 -22.96
C LYS A 490 -6.96 -10.89 -22.73
N GLY A 491 -7.19 -10.07 -23.75
CA GLY A 491 -8.01 -8.86 -23.67
C GLY A 491 -7.40 -7.73 -22.83
N VAL A 492 -6.10 -7.79 -22.53
CA VAL A 492 -5.44 -6.80 -21.66
C VAL A 492 -5.24 -5.49 -22.41
N LYS A 493 -5.76 -4.41 -21.85
CA LYS A 493 -5.67 -3.05 -22.41
C LYS A 493 -5.22 -2.06 -21.35
N TRP A 494 -4.63 -0.98 -21.81
CA TRP A 494 -4.07 0.10 -21.02
C TRP A 494 -4.61 1.43 -21.51
N ARG A 495 -4.74 2.41 -20.60
CA ARG A 495 -5.16 3.77 -20.92
C ARG A 495 -4.51 4.80 -20.01
N ARG A 496 -4.44 6.03 -20.48
CA ARG A 496 -3.98 7.19 -19.71
C ARG A 496 -5.16 7.81 -18.96
N ILE A 497 -4.98 8.11 -17.68
CA ILE A 497 -6.01 8.77 -16.85
C ILE A 497 -5.37 9.90 -16.02
N ASN A 498 -6.22 10.75 -15.44
CA ASN A 498 -5.83 11.76 -14.44
C ASN A 498 -4.70 12.70 -14.91
N PHE A 499 -4.91 13.32 -16.08
CA PHE A 499 -3.95 14.24 -16.67
C PHE A 499 -3.78 15.50 -15.81
N GLN A 500 -2.53 15.92 -15.63
CA GLN A 500 -2.17 17.15 -14.94
C GLN A 500 -1.17 17.92 -15.79
N ASP A 501 -1.47 19.19 -16.07
CA ASP A 501 -0.52 20.08 -16.71
C ASP A 501 0.65 20.38 -15.78
N THR A 502 1.86 20.48 -16.33
CA THR A 502 3.04 20.78 -15.51
C THR A 502 3.31 22.28 -15.41
N PRO A 503 3.59 22.81 -14.20
CA PRO A 503 4.00 24.20 -14.02
C PRO A 503 5.22 24.57 -14.89
N GLU A 504 6.16 23.65 -15.05
CA GLU A 504 7.38 23.82 -15.83
C GLU A 504 7.07 24.07 -17.31
N TRP A 505 6.10 23.35 -17.88
CA TRP A 505 5.67 23.56 -19.26
C TRP A 505 5.02 24.92 -19.45
N HIS A 506 4.15 25.35 -18.54
CA HIS A 506 3.55 26.68 -18.60
C HIS A 506 4.59 27.80 -18.53
N LEU A 507 5.57 27.66 -17.63
CA LEU A 507 6.67 28.62 -17.52
C LEU A 507 7.51 28.68 -18.79
N TRP A 508 7.78 27.53 -19.43
CA TRP A 508 8.57 27.47 -20.65
C TRP A 508 7.83 28.05 -21.85
N ARG A 509 6.57 27.64 -22.05
CA ARG A 509 5.74 28.10 -23.17
C ARG A 509 5.51 29.61 -23.15
N ASN A 510 5.38 30.21 -21.95
CA ASN A 510 5.11 31.63 -21.78
C ASN A 510 6.38 32.47 -21.64
N ALA A 511 7.56 31.86 -21.60
CA ALA A 511 8.80 32.60 -21.52
C ALA A 511 9.13 33.29 -22.87
N PRO A 512 9.71 34.50 -22.84
CA PRO A 512 10.17 35.15 -24.07
C PRO A 512 11.26 34.30 -24.74
N VAL A 513 11.09 34.04 -26.04
CA VAL A 513 12.14 33.44 -26.86
C VAL A 513 13.24 34.49 -27.07
N PRO A 514 14.51 34.21 -26.74
CA PRO A 514 15.59 35.17 -26.94
C PRO A 514 15.77 35.51 -28.42
N GLU A 515 15.88 36.80 -28.74
CA GLU A 515 16.17 37.27 -30.12
C GLU A 515 17.54 36.81 -30.61
N GLN A 516 18.50 36.65 -29.69
CA GLN A 516 19.84 36.11 -29.98
C GLN A 516 20.08 34.86 -29.14
N PRO A 517 20.53 33.75 -29.76
CA PRO A 517 20.89 32.54 -29.02
C PRO A 517 22.08 32.83 -28.10
N LEU A 518 22.01 32.32 -26.87
CA LEU A 518 23.13 32.40 -25.93
C LEU A 518 24.38 31.81 -26.59
N GLY A 519 25.52 32.51 -26.55
CA GLY A 519 26.80 32.00 -27.06
C GLY A 519 27.08 32.22 -28.56
N GLY A 520 26.28 33.01 -29.27
CA GLY A 520 26.54 33.42 -30.67
C GLY A 520 26.05 32.44 -31.73
N ASP A 521 26.45 32.67 -33.00
CA ASP A 521 25.96 31.98 -34.21
C ASP A 521 26.40 30.51 -34.36
N LEU A 522 26.95 29.87 -33.33
CA LEU A 522 27.32 28.47 -33.41
C LEU A 522 26.05 27.62 -33.42
N PRO A 523 25.72 26.94 -34.53
CA PRO A 523 24.52 26.13 -34.60
C PRO A 523 24.61 25.00 -33.57
N PRO A 524 23.47 24.59 -32.97
CA PRO A 524 23.44 23.43 -32.11
C PRO A 524 23.97 22.23 -32.91
N LYS A 525 25.07 21.62 -32.45
CA LYS A 525 25.54 20.36 -33.02
C LYS A 525 24.52 19.26 -32.66
N PRO A 526 24.02 18.50 -33.65
CA PRO A 526 22.99 17.48 -33.44
C PRO A 526 23.42 16.34 -32.51
#